data_AF-B1IQ12-F1
#
_entry.id   AF-B1IQ12-F1
#
_cell.length_a   1.000
_cell.length_b   1.000
_cell.length_c   1.000
_cell.angle_alpha   90.00
_cell.angle_beta   90.00
_cell.angle_gamma   90.00
#
_symmetry.space_group_name_H-M   'P 1'
#
loop_
_entity.id
_entity.type
_entity.pdbx_description
1 polymer ?
#
loop_
_entity_poly.entity_id
_entity_poly.type
_entity_poly.pdbx_seq_one_letter_code
_entity_poly.pdbx_strand_id
1 'polypeptide(L)'
;MSESLRIIFAGTPDFAARHLDALLSSGHNVVGVFTQPDRPAGRGKKLMPSPVKVLAEEKGLPVFQPVSLRPQENQQLVAELQADVMVVVAYGLILPKAVLEMPRLGCINVHGSLLPRWRGAAPIQRSLWAGDAETGVTIMQMDVGLDTGDMLYKLSCPITAEDTSGTLYDKLAELGPQGLITTLKQLADGTAKPEVQDETLVTYAEKLSKEEARIDWSLSAAQLERCIRAFNPWPMSWLEIEGQPVKVWKASVIDTATNAAPGTILEANKQGIQVATGDGILNLLSLQPAGKKAMSAQDLLNSRREWFVPGNRLV
;
A
#
# COMPACT_ATOMS: atom_id res chain seq x y z
N MET A 1 -0.29 25.28 25.63
CA MET A 1 -0.94 25.20 24.30
C MET A 1 0.17 24.97 23.32
N SER A 2 0.14 23.88 22.54
CA SER A 2 1.16 23.62 21.51
C SER A 2 1.08 24.71 20.44
N GLU A 3 2.22 25.12 19.91
CA GLU A 3 2.28 26.13 18.85
C GLU A 3 1.56 25.64 17.58
N SER A 4 0.71 26.46 16.99
CA SER A 4 0.00 26.12 15.75
C SER A 4 0.93 26.33 14.56
N LEU A 5 1.31 25.24 13.89
CA LEU A 5 2.12 25.29 12.66
C LEU A 5 1.30 25.69 11.43
N ARG A 6 1.95 26.37 10.48
CA ARG A 6 1.49 26.55 9.09
C ARG A 6 1.94 25.37 8.25
N ILE A 7 1.00 24.58 7.76
CA ILE A 7 1.27 23.29 7.12
C ILE A 7 0.88 23.32 5.64
N ILE A 8 1.80 22.91 4.77
CA ILE A 8 1.44 22.45 3.42
C ILE A 8 1.18 20.96 3.50
N PHE A 9 0.07 20.48 2.93
CA PHE A 9 -0.19 19.06 2.76
C PHE A 9 0.02 18.65 1.31
N ALA A 10 0.79 17.60 1.05
CA ALA A 10 1.00 17.05 -0.29
C ALA A 10 0.60 15.56 -0.32
N GLY A 11 -0.45 15.21 -1.06
CA GLY A 11 -0.95 13.84 -1.10
C GLY A 11 -1.97 13.60 -2.20
N THR A 12 -2.26 12.34 -2.52
CA THR A 12 -3.20 11.99 -3.62
C THR A 12 -4.29 10.99 -3.22
N PRO A 13 -3.97 9.74 -2.79
CA PRO A 13 -4.99 8.71 -2.60
C PRO A 13 -5.80 8.91 -1.31
N ASP A 14 -6.80 8.04 -1.09
CA ASP A 14 -7.61 8.01 0.13
C ASP A 14 -6.74 7.94 1.41
N PHE A 15 -5.64 7.18 1.38
CA PHE A 15 -4.68 7.08 2.49
C PHE A 15 -4.21 8.47 2.92
N ALA A 16 -3.86 9.31 1.95
CA ALA A 16 -3.45 10.68 2.21
C ALA A 16 -4.63 11.56 2.67
N ALA A 17 -5.83 11.37 2.12
CA ALA A 17 -7.01 12.12 2.54
C ALA A 17 -7.32 11.92 4.03
N ARG A 18 -7.14 10.71 4.58
CA ARG A 18 -7.29 10.45 6.03
C ARG A 18 -6.31 11.25 6.89
N HIS A 19 -5.09 11.48 6.39
CA HIS A 19 -4.09 12.29 7.08
C HIS A 19 -4.43 13.77 7.01
N LEU A 20 -4.91 14.26 5.86
CA LEU A 20 -5.39 15.63 5.72
C LEU A 20 -6.56 15.90 6.69
N ASP A 21 -7.54 15.00 6.77
CA ASP A 21 -8.69 15.14 7.66
C ASP A 21 -8.28 15.26 9.15
N ALA A 22 -7.31 14.45 9.57
CA ALA A 22 -6.76 14.54 10.91
C ALA A 22 -6.01 15.86 11.17
N LEU A 23 -5.27 16.38 10.20
CA LEU A 23 -4.60 17.70 10.31
C LEU A 23 -5.61 18.84 10.47
N LEU A 24 -6.72 18.79 9.72
CA LEU A 24 -7.77 19.80 9.84
C LEU A 24 -8.45 19.79 11.21
N SER A 25 -8.44 18.64 11.88
CA SER A 25 -8.96 18.46 13.23
C SER A 25 -7.93 18.76 14.34
N SER A 26 -6.65 18.97 14.01
CA SER A 26 -5.57 19.08 15.00
C SER A 26 -5.33 20.50 15.54
N GLY A 27 -6.01 21.51 14.97
CA GLY A 27 -5.80 22.92 15.32
C GLY A 27 -4.58 23.58 14.64
N HIS A 28 -3.89 22.87 13.75
CA HIS A 28 -2.89 23.47 12.87
C HIS A 28 -3.55 24.18 11.68
N ASN A 29 -2.82 25.09 11.04
CA ASN A 29 -3.32 25.84 9.89
C ASN A 29 -2.81 25.21 8.58
N VAL A 30 -3.68 24.50 7.86
CA VAL A 30 -3.35 23.98 6.53
C VAL A 30 -3.44 25.11 5.50
N VAL A 31 -2.29 25.61 5.06
CA VAL A 31 -2.20 26.80 4.18
C VAL A 31 -2.27 26.49 2.70
N GLY A 32 -2.12 25.22 2.31
CA GLY A 32 -2.23 24.77 0.93
C GLY A 32 -2.17 23.26 0.79
N VAL A 33 -2.88 22.75 -0.21
CA VAL A 33 -2.95 21.33 -0.51
C VAL A 33 -2.42 21.07 -1.92
N PHE A 34 -1.34 20.29 -2.00
CA PHE A 34 -0.77 19.80 -3.25
C PHE A 34 -1.26 18.38 -3.53
N THR A 35 -1.75 18.14 -4.74
CA THR A 35 -2.19 16.81 -5.19
C THR A 35 -1.81 16.62 -6.64
N GLN A 36 -1.72 15.37 -7.10
CA GLN A 36 -1.53 15.10 -8.52
C GLN A 36 -2.65 15.73 -9.37
N PRO A 37 -2.35 16.12 -10.62
CA PRO A 37 -3.35 16.50 -11.60
C PRO A 37 -4.44 15.45 -11.74
N ASP A 38 -5.67 15.89 -12.02
CA ASP A 38 -6.80 14.99 -12.23
C ASP A 38 -6.48 14.03 -13.37
N ARG A 39 -6.83 12.75 -13.19
CA ARG A 39 -6.60 11.71 -14.20
C ARG A 39 -7.91 11.16 -14.72
N PRO A 40 -7.96 10.69 -15.99
CA PRO A 40 -9.10 9.96 -16.49
C PRO A 40 -9.31 8.68 -15.65
N ALA A 41 -10.57 8.37 -15.33
CA ALA A 41 -10.92 7.10 -14.69
C ALA A 41 -11.88 6.28 -15.56
N GLY A 42 -11.68 4.96 -15.56
CA GLY A 42 -12.53 4.01 -16.29
C GLY A 42 -12.47 4.17 -17.82
N ARG A 43 -13.54 3.79 -18.51
CA ARG A 43 -13.65 3.87 -19.98
C ARG A 43 -14.03 5.26 -20.50
N GLY A 44 -14.15 6.26 -19.62
CA GLY A 44 -14.53 7.63 -19.98
C GLY A 44 -13.34 8.59 -19.97
N LYS A 45 -13.42 9.67 -20.74
CA LYS A 45 -12.44 10.78 -20.72
C LYS A 45 -12.68 11.78 -19.58
N LYS A 46 -13.62 11.51 -18.67
CA LYS A 46 -13.91 12.42 -17.55
C LYS A 46 -12.75 12.37 -16.56
N LEU A 47 -12.17 13.54 -16.32
CA LEU A 47 -11.15 13.72 -15.30
C LEU A 47 -11.78 13.52 -13.92
N MET A 48 -11.17 12.68 -13.10
CA MET A 48 -11.59 12.44 -11.73
C MET A 48 -10.63 13.16 -10.78
N PRO A 49 -11.15 13.98 -9.85
CA PRO A 49 -10.33 14.56 -8.80
C PRO A 49 -9.83 13.45 -7.86
N SER A 50 -8.68 13.68 -7.25
CA SER A 50 -8.15 12.78 -6.22
C SER A 50 -8.99 12.88 -4.93
N PRO A 51 -9.01 11.84 -4.08
CA PRO A 51 -9.63 11.93 -2.76
C PRO A 51 -9.16 13.13 -1.92
N VAL A 52 -7.86 13.45 -1.97
CA VAL A 52 -7.30 14.64 -1.31
C VAL A 52 -7.87 15.94 -1.89
N LYS A 53 -8.00 16.04 -3.21
CA LYS A 53 -8.60 17.22 -3.87
C LYS A 53 -10.04 17.42 -3.44
N VAL A 54 -10.84 16.35 -3.47
CA VAL A 54 -12.26 16.40 -3.07
C VAL A 54 -12.38 16.93 -1.64
N LEU A 55 -11.60 16.37 -0.70
CA LEU A 55 -11.62 16.82 0.69
C LEU A 55 -11.15 18.28 0.83
N ALA A 56 -10.09 18.68 0.14
CA ALA A 56 -9.57 20.04 0.21
C ALA A 56 -10.58 21.08 -0.31
N GLU A 57 -11.23 20.80 -1.44
CA GLU A 57 -12.28 21.66 -2.00
C GLU A 57 -13.51 21.75 -1.08
N GLU A 58 -13.95 20.62 -0.50
CA GLU A 58 -15.05 20.58 0.47
C GLU A 58 -14.78 21.48 1.68
N LYS A 59 -13.53 21.51 2.15
CA LYS A 59 -13.10 22.30 3.30
C LYS A 59 -12.64 23.72 2.93
N GLY A 60 -12.74 24.11 1.65
CA GLY A 60 -12.39 25.45 1.18
C GLY A 60 -10.89 25.76 1.21
N LEU A 61 -10.02 24.75 1.12
CA LEU A 61 -8.57 24.91 1.11
C LEU A 61 -8.05 25.21 -0.30
N PRO A 62 -6.99 26.03 -0.45
CA PRO A 62 -6.38 26.25 -1.75
C PRO A 62 -5.67 24.98 -2.24
N VAL A 63 -5.99 24.59 -3.48
CA VAL A 63 -5.47 23.37 -4.12
C VAL A 63 -4.50 23.73 -5.25
N PHE A 64 -3.34 23.06 -5.25
CA PHE A 64 -2.30 23.19 -6.27
C PHE A 64 -2.03 21.83 -6.93
N GLN A 65 -1.97 21.80 -8.27
CA GLN A 65 -1.79 20.56 -9.05
C GLN A 65 -0.65 20.65 -10.06
N PRO A 66 0.58 21.02 -9.67
CA PRO A 66 1.70 21.03 -10.61
C PRO A 66 2.02 19.61 -11.09
N VAL A 67 2.42 19.47 -12.36
CA VAL A 67 2.91 18.20 -12.91
C VAL A 67 4.32 17.84 -12.40
N SER A 68 5.07 18.83 -11.89
CA SER A 68 6.43 18.69 -11.38
C SER A 68 6.74 19.86 -10.44
N LEU A 69 7.45 19.60 -9.34
CA LEU A 69 7.95 20.66 -8.44
C LEU A 69 9.38 21.12 -8.80
N ARG A 70 9.94 20.64 -9.92
CA ARG A 70 11.28 21.04 -10.39
C ARG A 70 11.31 22.46 -10.98
N PRO A 71 10.34 22.91 -11.80
CA PRO A 71 10.35 24.27 -12.35
C PRO A 71 10.29 25.34 -11.25
N GLN A 72 11.02 26.45 -11.43
CA GLN A 72 11.11 27.53 -10.45
C GLN A 72 9.76 28.20 -10.17
N GLU A 73 8.88 28.30 -11.17
CA GLU A 73 7.51 28.80 -10.99
C GLU A 73 6.70 27.96 -9.99
N ASN A 74 6.86 26.62 -10.00
CA ASN A 74 6.15 25.73 -9.09
C ASN A 74 6.77 25.72 -7.70
N GLN A 75 8.06 26.01 -7.60
CA GLN A 75 8.76 26.23 -6.33
C GLN A 75 8.27 27.52 -5.65
N GLN A 76 8.00 28.56 -6.44
CA GLN A 76 7.46 29.82 -5.94
C GLN A 76 6.09 29.62 -5.26
N LEU A 77 5.23 28.75 -5.82
CA LEU A 77 3.95 28.38 -5.17
C LEU A 77 4.14 27.84 -3.75
N VAL A 78 5.20 27.05 -3.51
CA VAL A 78 5.52 26.51 -2.18
C VAL A 78 6.04 27.62 -1.27
N ALA A 79 6.96 28.45 -1.77
CA ALA A 79 7.59 29.51 -1.00
C ALA A 79 6.60 30.58 -0.52
N GLU A 80 5.64 30.97 -1.37
CA GLU A 80 4.62 32.00 -1.06
C GLU A 80 3.68 31.62 0.08
N LEU A 81 3.52 30.32 0.34
CA LEU A 81 2.66 29.83 1.42
C LEU A 81 3.29 30.02 2.82
N GLN A 82 4.60 30.33 2.90
CA GLN A 82 5.32 30.60 4.15
C GLN A 82 5.05 29.52 5.21
N ALA A 83 5.26 28.27 4.83
CA ALA A 83 4.95 27.12 5.66
C ALA A 83 6.05 26.85 6.70
N ASP A 84 5.64 26.42 7.90
CA ASP A 84 6.56 25.86 8.87
C ASP A 84 7.02 24.48 8.45
N VAL A 85 6.12 23.64 7.94
CA VAL A 85 6.41 22.26 7.54
C VAL A 85 5.55 21.86 6.35
N MET A 86 6.08 20.97 5.51
CA MET A 86 5.29 20.27 4.50
C MET A 86 5.10 18.80 4.89
N VAL A 87 3.85 18.37 5.01
CA VAL A 87 3.49 16.98 5.27
C VAL A 87 3.20 16.29 3.94
N VAL A 88 3.95 15.23 3.64
CA VAL A 88 3.87 14.49 2.39
C VAL A 88 3.35 13.08 2.65
N VAL A 89 2.24 12.69 2.03
CA VAL A 89 1.65 11.35 2.19
C VAL A 89 1.22 10.82 0.84
N ALA A 90 1.86 9.77 0.34
CA ALA A 90 1.54 9.14 -0.95
C ALA A 90 1.31 10.15 -2.10
N TYR A 91 2.19 11.15 -2.21
CA TYR A 91 2.02 12.27 -3.16
C TYR A 91 2.33 11.89 -4.61
N GLY A 92 3.34 11.05 -4.84
CA GLY A 92 3.70 10.52 -6.16
C GLY A 92 4.49 11.47 -7.08
N LEU A 93 4.83 12.67 -6.62
CA LEU A 93 5.84 13.51 -7.25
C LEU A 93 7.12 13.51 -6.42
N ILE A 94 8.26 13.66 -7.10
CA ILE A 94 9.57 13.85 -6.46
C ILE A 94 9.67 15.30 -5.98
N LEU A 95 10.07 15.49 -4.72
CA LEU A 95 10.40 16.79 -4.16
C LEU A 95 11.90 17.07 -4.41
N PRO A 96 12.27 18.07 -5.21
CA PRO A 96 13.68 18.45 -5.35
C PRO A 96 14.19 19.07 -4.05
N LYS A 97 15.52 19.03 -3.84
CA LYS A 97 16.19 19.62 -2.68
C LYS A 97 15.72 21.04 -2.35
N ALA A 98 15.58 21.90 -3.37
CA ALA A 98 15.10 23.27 -3.19
C ALA A 98 13.72 23.34 -2.50
N VAL A 99 12.82 22.39 -2.76
CA VAL A 99 11.50 22.33 -2.08
C VAL A 99 11.60 21.73 -0.69
N LEU A 100 12.45 20.71 -0.50
CA LEU A 100 12.68 20.08 0.80
C LEU A 100 13.16 21.10 1.86
N GLU A 101 13.94 22.09 1.42
CA GLU A 101 14.55 23.12 2.27
C GLU A 101 13.70 24.39 2.42
N MET A 102 12.55 24.50 1.74
CA MET A 102 11.71 25.71 1.79
C MET A 102 10.97 25.89 3.12
N PRO A 103 10.23 24.88 3.63
CA PRO A 103 9.59 25.03 4.94
C PRO A 103 10.65 25.07 6.05
N ARG A 104 10.40 25.86 7.10
CA ARG A 104 11.33 26.05 8.22
C ARG A 104 11.78 24.73 8.89
N LEU A 105 10.88 23.77 8.98
CA LEU A 105 11.06 22.42 9.54
C LEU A 105 11.20 21.36 8.43
N GLY A 106 11.35 21.80 7.18
CA GLY A 106 11.46 20.95 5.99
C GLY A 106 10.18 20.17 5.65
N CYS A 107 10.38 19.03 5.01
CA CYS A 107 9.32 18.12 4.60
C CYS A 107 9.37 16.83 5.41
N ILE A 108 8.22 16.38 5.93
CA ILE A 108 8.08 15.07 6.57
C ILE A 108 7.18 14.16 5.75
N ASN A 109 7.45 12.86 5.78
CA ASN A 109 6.66 11.85 5.10
C ASN A 109 6.05 10.86 6.10
N VAL A 110 4.82 10.41 5.84
CA VAL A 110 4.25 9.23 6.49
C VAL A 110 4.39 8.03 5.55
N HIS A 111 5.27 7.10 5.93
CA HIS A 111 5.59 5.92 5.16
C HIS A 111 4.91 4.67 5.73
N GLY A 112 4.38 3.81 4.87
CA GLY A 112 3.56 2.65 5.25
C GLY A 112 4.35 1.38 5.64
N SER A 113 5.52 1.55 6.26
CA SER A 113 6.29 0.45 6.86
C SER A 113 7.11 0.94 8.06
N LEU A 114 7.69 -0.01 8.79
CA LEU A 114 8.75 0.25 9.76
C LEU A 114 10.09 0.37 9.05
N LEU A 115 10.43 1.59 8.60
CA LEU A 115 11.76 1.90 8.06
C LEU A 115 12.87 1.47 9.03
N PRO A 116 14.04 1.04 8.53
CA PRO A 116 14.49 1.05 7.12
C PRO A 116 13.91 -0.07 6.22
N ARG A 117 13.09 -0.97 6.76
CA ARG A 117 12.49 -2.05 5.98
C ARG A 117 11.41 -1.49 5.05
N TRP A 118 11.37 -2.00 3.82
CA TRP A 118 10.38 -1.65 2.79
C TRP A 118 10.37 -0.19 2.34
N ARG A 119 11.55 0.39 2.06
CA ARG A 119 11.63 1.63 1.28
C ARG A 119 10.93 1.46 -0.08
N GLY A 120 10.25 2.48 -0.58
CA GLY A 120 9.67 2.49 -1.93
C GLY A 120 8.15 2.33 -2.00
N ALA A 121 7.67 1.63 -3.01
CA ALA A 121 6.36 1.91 -3.59
C ALA A 121 5.21 1.02 -3.10
N ALA A 122 5.47 -0.19 -2.60
CA ALA A 122 4.44 -1.13 -2.15
C ALA A 122 4.70 -1.74 -0.75
N PRO A 123 5.02 -0.92 0.26
CA PRO A 123 5.47 -1.43 1.57
C PRO A 123 4.44 -2.32 2.27
N ILE A 124 3.16 -1.95 2.22
CA ILE A 124 2.06 -2.70 2.83
C ILE A 124 2.00 -4.12 2.24
N GLN A 125 1.99 -4.20 0.92
CA GLN A 125 1.84 -5.47 0.22
C GLN A 125 3.09 -6.34 0.40
N ARG A 126 4.27 -5.73 0.40
CA ARG A 126 5.54 -6.47 0.51
C ARG A 126 5.79 -7.03 1.91
N SER A 127 5.35 -6.34 2.97
CA SER A 127 5.38 -6.89 4.33
C SER A 127 4.53 -8.17 4.47
N LEU A 128 3.32 -8.18 3.90
CA LEU A 128 2.46 -9.37 3.85
C LEU A 128 3.06 -10.49 2.99
N TRP A 129 3.55 -10.13 1.81
CA TRP A 129 4.15 -11.07 0.85
C TRP A 129 5.36 -11.79 1.43
N ALA A 130 6.22 -11.09 2.18
CA ALA A 130 7.39 -11.67 2.84
C ALA A 130 7.02 -12.51 4.08
N GLY A 131 5.81 -12.32 4.61
CA GLY A 131 5.36 -12.96 5.86
C GLY A 131 5.97 -12.34 7.11
N ASP A 132 6.15 -11.02 7.11
CA ASP A 132 6.58 -10.30 8.30
C ASP A 132 5.54 -10.47 9.42
N ALA A 133 5.99 -10.55 10.67
CA ALA A 133 5.11 -10.68 11.84
C ALA A 133 4.43 -9.35 12.19
N GLU A 134 5.06 -8.23 11.85
CA GLU A 134 4.54 -6.88 12.03
C GLU A 134 4.96 -5.97 10.89
N THR A 135 4.20 -4.90 10.71
CA THR A 135 4.55 -3.73 9.90
C THR A 135 4.22 -2.49 10.70
N GLY A 136 4.05 -1.33 10.07
CA GLY A 136 3.65 -0.12 10.78
C GLY A 136 3.68 1.10 9.90
N VAL A 137 3.77 2.25 10.56
CA VAL A 137 4.04 3.53 9.93
C VAL A 137 5.30 4.13 10.52
N THR A 138 6.10 4.76 9.67
CA THR A 138 7.21 5.62 10.08
C THR A 138 6.92 7.04 9.62
N ILE A 139 7.01 7.99 10.55
CA ILE A 139 7.10 9.42 10.23
C ILE A 139 8.57 9.74 10.03
N MET A 140 8.94 10.20 8.84
CA MET A 140 10.31 10.36 8.40
C MET A 140 10.57 11.81 8.00
N GLN A 141 11.70 12.38 8.39
CA GLN A 141 12.20 13.60 7.77
C GLN A 141 12.65 13.28 6.35
N MET A 142 12.09 13.92 5.34
CA MET A 142 12.49 13.67 3.97
C MET A 142 13.86 14.27 3.67
N ASP A 143 14.66 13.51 2.93
CA ASP A 143 15.93 13.93 2.33
C ASP A 143 15.88 13.74 0.80
N VAL A 144 17.02 13.80 0.13
CA VAL A 144 17.11 13.71 -1.33
C VAL A 144 16.90 12.26 -1.84
N GLY A 145 17.16 11.26 -0.99
CA GLY A 145 17.05 9.86 -1.38
C GLY A 145 15.62 9.34 -1.35
N LEU A 146 15.45 8.08 -1.79
CA LEU A 146 14.16 7.41 -1.75
C LEU A 146 13.98 6.78 -0.36
N ASP A 147 13.16 7.42 0.47
CA ASP A 147 12.80 6.95 1.81
C ASP A 147 14.02 6.71 2.73
N THR A 148 15.07 7.54 2.58
CA THR A 148 16.35 7.38 3.29
C THR A 148 16.53 8.27 4.51
N GLY A 149 15.74 9.33 4.64
CA GLY A 149 15.90 10.30 5.71
C GLY A 149 15.58 9.78 7.11
N ASP A 150 15.90 10.58 8.12
CA ASP A 150 15.84 10.18 9.51
C ASP A 150 14.41 9.86 9.98
N MET A 151 14.28 8.85 10.82
CA MET A 151 13.01 8.39 11.37
C MET A 151 12.69 9.21 12.62
N LEU A 152 11.53 9.86 12.63
CA LEU A 152 11.10 10.74 13.72
C LEU A 152 10.18 10.01 14.72
N TYR A 153 9.32 9.12 14.21
CA TYR A 153 8.36 8.37 15.03
C TYR A 153 7.93 7.09 14.31
N LYS A 154 7.66 6.03 15.08
CA LYS A 154 7.18 4.75 14.54
C LYS A 154 6.00 4.23 15.36
N LEU A 155 5.02 3.64 14.68
CA LEU A 155 3.93 2.89 15.30
C LEU A 155 3.86 1.53 14.61
N SER A 156 3.99 0.44 15.37
CA SER A 156 3.89 -0.91 14.83
C SER A 156 2.45 -1.42 14.81
N CYS A 157 2.21 -2.36 13.90
CA CYS A 157 0.94 -3.04 13.68
C CYS A 157 1.23 -4.53 13.41
N PRO A 158 0.75 -5.45 14.26
CA PRO A 158 0.86 -6.89 13.99
C PRO A 158 0.17 -7.26 12.68
N ILE A 159 0.79 -8.16 11.91
CA ILE A 159 0.18 -8.79 10.74
C ILE A 159 -0.43 -10.10 11.20
N THR A 160 -1.76 -10.21 11.08
CA THR A 160 -2.50 -11.42 11.44
C THR A 160 -2.54 -12.42 10.28
N ALA A 161 -2.86 -13.68 10.57
CA ALA A 161 -2.96 -14.73 9.55
C ALA A 161 -4.04 -14.46 8.48
N GLU A 162 -5.04 -13.64 8.78
CA GLU A 162 -6.14 -13.30 7.86
C GLU A 162 -5.98 -11.91 7.23
N ASP A 163 -4.92 -11.17 7.57
CA ASP A 163 -4.71 -9.84 6.98
C ASP A 163 -4.42 -9.95 5.48
N THR A 164 -5.09 -9.07 4.75
CA THR A 164 -4.85 -8.79 3.33
C THR A 164 -4.26 -7.38 3.22
N SER A 165 -3.76 -7.01 2.04
CA SER A 165 -3.30 -5.63 1.85
C SER A 165 -4.41 -4.61 2.05
N GLY A 166 -5.66 -4.97 1.78
CA GLY A 166 -6.83 -4.12 2.07
C GLY A 166 -7.03 -3.89 3.58
N THR A 167 -7.10 -4.97 4.37
CA THR A 167 -7.33 -4.84 5.82
C THR A 167 -6.15 -4.18 6.53
N LEU A 168 -4.93 -4.47 6.07
CA LEU A 168 -3.72 -3.84 6.61
C LEU A 168 -3.63 -2.36 6.22
N TYR A 169 -4.04 -2.00 4.99
CA TYR A 169 -4.18 -0.61 4.58
C TYR A 169 -5.11 0.16 5.51
N ASP A 170 -6.28 -0.39 5.85
CA ASP A 170 -7.24 0.27 6.74
C ASP A 170 -6.62 0.52 8.13
N LYS A 171 -5.96 -0.49 8.71
CA LYS A 171 -5.25 -0.36 10.00
C LYS A 171 -4.19 0.74 9.95
N LEU A 172 -3.36 0.76 8.90
CA LEU A 172 -2.30 1.74 8.77
C LEU A 172 -2.83 3.15 8.45
N ALA A 173 -3.98 3.26 7.77
CA ALA A 173 -4.66 4.52 7.51
C ALA A 173 -5.25 5.15 8.79
N GLU A 174 -5.51 4.35 9.82
CA GLU A 174 -5.88 4.83 11.16
C GLU A 174 -4.66 5.18 12.03
N LEU A 175 -3.57 4.39 11.93
CA LEU A 175 -2.34 4.61 12.72
C LEU A 175 -1.50 5.79 12.22
N GLY A 176 -1.37 5.94 10.89
CA GLY A 176 -0.58 6.99 10.25
C GLY A 176 -0.90 8.40 10.75
N PRO A 177 -2.19 8.81 10.77
CA PRO A 177 -2.59 10.11 11.30
C PRO A 177 -2.21 10.33 12.77
N GLN A 178 -2.30 9.30 13.61
CA GLN A 178 -1.92 9.41 15.04
C GLN A 178 -0.42 9.67 15.20
N GLY A 179 0.40 8.94 14.44
CA GLY A 179 1.84 9.16 14.38
C GLY A 179 2.18 10.56 13.89
N LEU A 180 1.54 11.00 12.81
CA LEU A 180 1.73 12.34 12.23
C LEU A 180 1.45 13.46 13.22
N ILE A 181 0.28 13.45 13.90
CA ILE A 181 -0.07 14.50 14.86
C ILE A 181 0.90 14.52 16.05
N THR A 182 1.32 13.34 16.52
CA THR A 182 2.32 13.23 17.58
C THR A 182 3.66 13.84 17.17
N THR A 183 4.14 13.53 15.96
CA THR A 183 5.39 14.10 15.44
C THR A 183 5.30 15.61 15.23
N LEU A 184 4.19 16.13 14.69
CA LEU A 184 4.03 17.58 14.49
C LEU A 184 4.10 18.34 15.82
N LYS A 185 3.50 17.81 16.88
CA LYS A 185 3.65 18.36 18.23
C LYS A 185 5.12 18.35 18.68
N GLN A 186 5.82 17.23 18.51
CA GLN A 186 7.23 17.13 18.90
C GLN A 186 8.13 18.11 18.13
N LEU A 187 7.85 18.32 16.84
CA LEU A 187 8.56 19.28 15.99
C LEU A 187 8.29 20.74 16.42
N ALA A 188 7.03 21.08 16.69
CA ALA A 188 6.64 22.40 17.20
C ALA A 188 7.33 22.70 18.53
N ASP A 189 7.35 21.73 19.45
CA ASP A 189 7.95 21.88 20.78
C ASP A 189 9.49 21.72 20.77
N GLY A 190 10.11 21.42 19.63
CA GLY A 190 11.57 21.23 19.51
C GLY A 190 12.10 19.97 20.23
N THR A 191 11.25 18.97 20.45
CA THR A 191 11.55 17.75 21.22
C THR A 191 11.72 16.49 20.35
N ALA A 192 11.48 16.59 19.04
CA ALA A 192 11.68 15.49 18.11
C ALA A 192 13.13 15.00 18.13
N LYS A 193 13.33 13.68 18.04
CA LYS A 193 14.65 13.03 18.05
C LYS A 193 14.82 12.19 16.78
N PRO A 194 15.44 12.74 15.73
CA PRO A 194 15.70 12.00 14.51
C PRO A 194 16.63 10.81 14.77
N GLU A 195 16.25 9.64 14.25
CA GLU A 195 17.03 8.41 14.25
C GLU A 195 17.51 8.13 12.82
N VAL A 196 18.82 8.15 12.60
CA VAL A 196 19.43 7.80 11.31
C VAL A 196 19.13 6.33 10.99
N GLN A 197 18.71 6.05 9.76
CA GLN A 197 18.43 4.70 9.31
C GLN A 197 19.71 3.84 9.25
N ASP A 198 19.63 2.61 9.77
CA ASP A 198 20.69 1.61 9.59
C ASP A 198 20.60 1.01 8.17
N GLU A 199 21.55 1.37 7.32
CA GLU A 199 21.62 0.91 5.93
C GLU A 199 21.74 -0.63 5.80
N THR A 200 22.19 -1.34 6.83
CA THR A 200 22.28 -2.81 6.80
C THR A 200 20.93 -3.52 6.92
N LEU A 201 19.89 -2.80 7.38
CA LEU A 201 18.54 -3.31 7.57
C LEU A 201 17.58 -2.92 6.43
N VAL A 202 18.09 -2.19 5.44
CA VAL A 202 17.29 -1.67 4.31
C VAL A 202 16.81 -2.80 3.41
N THR A 203 15.54 -2.73 3.04
CA THR A 203 14.93 -3.54 1.97
C THR A 203 14.03 -2.65 1.12
N TYR A 204 13.79 -3.06 -0.12
CA TYR A 204 12.98 -2.29 -1.07
C TYR A 204 11.67 -3.00 -1.40
N ALA A 205 10.58 -2.23 -1.40
CA ALA A 205 9.24 -2.67 -1.71
C ALA A 205 8.87 -2.28 -3.14
N GLU A 206 9.20 -3.17 -4.08
CA GLU A 206 8.89 -2.99 -5.51
C GLU A 206 7.39 -2.95 -5.78
N LYS A 207 6.98 -2.15 -6.78
CA LYS A 207 5.59 -2.09 -7.25
C LYS A 207 5.14 -3.47 -7.72
N LEU A 208 3.91 -3.83 -7.38
CA LEU A 208 3.30 -5.06 -7.87
C LEU A 208 2.98 -4.95 -9.36
N SER A 209 2.91 -6.11 -10.02
CA SER A 209 2.50 -6.22 -11.43
C SER A 209 1.44 -7.32 -11.60
N LYS A 210 0.71 -7.30 -12.72
CA LYS A 210 -0.27 -8.37 -13.01
C LYS A 210 0.43 -9.68 -13.35
N GLU A 211 1.61 -9.57 -13.93
CA GLU A 211 2.48 -10.67 -14.33
C GLU A 211 2.96 -11.42 -13.09
N GLU A 212 3.45 -10.69 -12.08
CA GLU A 212 3.83 -11.24 -10.76
C GLU A 212 2.64 -11.87 -10.03
N ALA A 213 1.42 -11.40 -10.29
CA ALA A 213 0.21 -11.93 -9.66
C ALA A 213 -0.21 -13.30 -10.19
N ARG A 214 0.38 -13.77 -11.29
CA ARG A 214 0.13 -15.12 -11.79
C ARG A 214 0.73 -16.11 -10.80
N ILE A 215 -0.06 -17.10 -10.39
CA ILE A 215 0.39 -18.14 -9.47
C ILE A 215 1.51 -18.95 -10.13
N ASP A 216 2.68 -18.90 -9.52
CA ASP A 216 3.81 -19.79 -9.84
C ASP A 216 3.77 -21.00 -8.89
N TRP A 217 3.27 -22.12 -9.39
CA TRP A 217 3.13 -23.34 -8.61
C TRP A 217 4.46 -23.90 -8.09
N SER A 218 5.60 -23.48 -8.63
CA SER A 218 6.92 -23.92 -8.15
C SER A 218 7.30 -23.35 -6.78
N LEU A 219 6.61 -22.30 -6.31
CA LEU A 219 6.77 -21.76 -4.96
C LEU A 219 6.11 -22.68 -3.92
N SER A 220 6.45 -22.48 -2.64
CA SER A 220 5.77 -23.19 -1.55
C SER A 220 4.32 -22.74 -1.38
N ALA A 221 3.48 -23.61 -0.86
CA ALA A 221 2.09 -23.31 -0.53
C ALA A 221 1.99 -22.12 0.44
N ALA A 222 2.90 -22.02 1.41
CA ALA A 222 2.96 -20.90 2.33
C ALA A 222 3.25 -19.56 1.64
N GLN A 223 4.17 -19.54 0.66
CA GLN A 223 4.46 -18.32 -0.09
C GLN A 223 3.28 -17.93 -1.00
N LEU A 224 2.65 -18.90 -1.67
CA LEU A 224 1.49 -18.63 -2.51
C LEU A 224 0.28 -18.12 -1.71
N GLU A 225 0.05 -18.66 -0.52
CA GLU A 225 -0.98 -18.17 0.39
C GLU A 225 -0.74 -16.71 0.78
N ARG A 226 0.51 -16.34 1.11
CA ARG A 226 0.90 -14.94 1.36
C ARG A 226 0.68 -14.06 0.14
N CYS A 227 1.05 -14.51 -1.07
CA CYS A 227 0.79 -13.79 -2.31
C CYS A 227 -0.70 -13.50 -2.50
N ILE A 228 -1.57 -14.49 -2.26
CA ILE A 228 -3.03 -14.33 -2.38
C ILE A 228 -3.55 -13.23 -1.46
N ARG A 229 -3.09 -13.18 -0.20
CA ARG A 229 -3.45 -12.11 0.73
C ARG A 229 -2.83 -10.76 0.39
N ALA A 230 -1.54 -10.74 0.03
CA ALA A 230 -0.78 -9.54 -0.30
C ALA A 230 -1.30 -8.85 -1.58
N PHE A 231 -1.78 -9.61 -2.56
CA PHE A 231 -2.29 -9.07 -3.82
C PHE A 231 -3.78 -8.71 -3.77
N ASN A 232 -4.44 -8.89 -2.62
CA ASN A 232 -5.84 -8.48 -2.41
C ASN A 232 -5.89 -7.08 -1.76
N PRO A 233 -6.46 -6.05 -2.43
CA PRO A 233 -7.43 -6.11 -3.55
C PRO A 233 -6.87 -5.91 -4.96
N TRP A 234 -5.59 -5.58 -5.09
CA TRP A 234 -4.92 -5.44 -6.39
C TRP A 234 -3.49 -5.94 -6.32
N PRO A 235 -3.00 -6.68 -7.33
CA PRO A 235 -3.66 -7.05 -8.61
C PRO A 235 -4.61 -8.26 -8.57
N MET A 236 -4.78 -8.92 -7.42
CA MET A 236 -5.36 -10.26 -7.21
C MET A 236 -4.52 -11.38 -7.82
N SER A 237 -4.13 -12.35 -7.00
CA SER A 237 -3.52 -13.59 -7.51
C SER A 237 -4.46 -14.29 -8.48
N TRP A 238 -3.91 -14.85 -9.56
CA TRP A 238 -4.70 -15.50 -10.59
C TRP A 238 -3.97 -16.68 -11.22
N LEU A 239 -4.74 -17.57 -11.82
CA LEU A 239 -4.27 -18.71 -12.60
C LEU A 239 -5.09 -18.82 -13.89
N GLU A 240 -4.60 -19.58 -14.86
CA GLU A 240 -5.31 -19.80 -16.12
C GLU A 240 -5.97 -21.20 -16.13
N ILE A 241 -7.23 -21.26 -16.55
CA ILE A 241 -7.94 -22.52 -16.81
C ILE A 241 -8.64 -22.38 -18.15
N GLU A 242 -8.39 -23.31 -19.08
CA GLU A 242 -9.03 -23.31 -20.41
C GLU A 242 -8.90 -21.94 -21.13
N GLY A 243 -7.72 -21.31 -21.03
CA GLY A 243 -7.44 -19.99 -21.60
C GLY A 243 -8.15 -18.80 -20.93
N GLN A 244 -8.77 -19.01 -19.76
CA GLN A 244 -9.47 -17.96 -19.01
C GLN A 244 -8.78 -17.65 -17.67
N PRO A 245 -8.64 -16.36 -17.31
CA PRO A 245 -8.11 -15.99 -16.00
C PRO A 245 -9.14 -16.25 -14.91
N VAL A 246 -8.70 -16.96 -13.87
CA VAL A 246 -9.46 -17.20 -12.63
C VAL A 246 -8.69 -16.57 -11.48
N LYS A 247 -9.30 -15.58 -10.81
CA LYS A 247 -8.68 -14.96 -9.63
C LYS A 247 -8.89 -15.85 -8.40
N VAL A 248 -7.91 -15.87 -7.51
CA VAL A 248 -7.97 -16.55 -6.22
C VAL A 248 -8.10 -15.50 -5.11
N TRP A 249 -9.15 -15.62 -4.31
CA TRP A 249 -9.48 -14.67 -3.23
C TRP A 249 -9.07 -15.17 -1.85
N LYS A 250 -9.17 -16.49 -1.63
CA LYS A 250 -8.81 -17.12 -0.37
C LYS A 250 -8.26 -18.52 -0.63
N ALA A 251 -7.20 -18.86 0.10
CA ALA A 251 -6.62 -20.19 0.15
C ALA A 251 -6.17 -20.51 1.58
N SER A 252 -5.83 -21.77 1.83
CA SER A 252 -5.17 -22.21 3.06
C SER A 252 -3.99 -23.13 2.72
N VAL A 253 -3.05 -23.24 3.65
CA VAL A 253 -1.90 -24.15 3.52
C VAL A 253 -2.25 -25.49 4.16
N ILE A 254 -1.94 -26.59 3.47
CA ILE A 254 -1.88 -27.92 4.05
C ILE A 254 -0.40 -28.30 4.06
N ASP A 255 0.19 -28.34 5.26
CA ASP A 255 1.60 -28.64 5.49
C ASP A 255 1.85 -30.15 5.40
N THR A 256 1.72 -30.69 4.19
CA THR A 256 1.94 -32.10 3.88
C THR A 256 2.72 -32.19 2.60
N ALA A 257 3.88 -32.84 2.66
CA ALA A 257 4.70 -33.08 1.49
C ALA A 257 3.96 -33.99 0.49
N THR A 258 4.14 -33.71 -0.80
CA THR A 258 3.60 -34.51 -1.89
C THR A 258 4.65 -34.71 -2.96
N ASN A 259 4.63 -35.88 -3.59
CA ASN A 259 5.50 -36.20 -4.74
C ASN A 259 4.86 -35.80 -6.08
N ALA A 260 3.64 -35.26 -6.06
CA ALA A 260 2.98 -34.79 -7.27
C ALA A 260 3.70 -33.55 -7.82
N ALA A 261 3.75 -33.43 -9.14
CA ALA A 261 4.37 -32.27 -9.77
C ALA A 261 3.62 -30.97 -9.39
N PRO A 262 4.32 -29.83 -9.19
CA PRO A 262 3.69 -28.54 -8.99
C PRO A 262 2.56 -28.24 -9.98
N GLY A 263 1.43 -27.74 -9.47
CA GLY A 263 0.21 -27.47 -10.22
C GLY A 263 -0.76 -28.65 -10.33
N THR A 264 -0.37 -29.86 -9.89
CA THR A 264 -1.28 -31.03 -9.94
C THR A 264 -2.42 -30.89 -8.94
N ILE A 265 -3.66 -31.03 -9.41
CA ILE A 265 -4.85 -31.11 -8.55
C ILE A 265 -4.85 -32.46 -7.86
N LEU A 266 -4.75 -32.46 -6.53
CA LEU A 266 -4.74 -33.67 -5.71
C LEU A 266 -6.15 -34.09 -5.33
N GLU A 267 -6.98 -33.12 -4.96
CA GLU A 267 -8.34 -33.33 -4.52
C GLU A 267 -9.19 -32.09 -4.86
N ALA A 268 -10.47 -32.31 -5.19
CA ALA A 268 -11.43 -31.24 -5.44
C ALA A 268 -12.79 -31.60 -4.83
N ASN A 269 -13.12 -30.96 -3.72
CA ASN A 269 -14.32 -31.27 -2.93
C ASN A 269 -14.87 -30.02 -2.22
N LYS A 270 -15.82 -30.21 -1.28
CA LYS A 270 -16.44 -29.11 -0.54
C LYS A 270 -15.49 -28.36 0.40
N GLN A 271 -14.37 -28.97 0.77
CA GLN A 271 -13.33 -28.36 1.60
C GLN A 271 -12.35 -27.50 0.78
N GLY A 272 -12.36 -27.61 -0.54
CA GLY A 272 -11.54 -26.80 -1.44
C GLY A 272 -10.98 -27.59 -2.62
N ILE A 273 -10.11 -26.92 -3.37
CA ILE A 273 -9.35 -27.51 -4.47
C ILE A 273 -7.88 -27.54 -4.04
N GLN A 274 -7.37 -28.72 -3.73
CA GLN A 274 -6.02 -28.94 -3.25
C GLN A 274 -5.06 -29.11 -4.43
N VAL A 275 -4.06 -28.26 -4.49
CA VAL A 275 -3.08 -28.23 -5.58
C VAL A 275 -1.67 -28.42 -5.01
N ALA A 276 -0.93 -29.37 -5.58
CA ALA A 276 0.48 -29.58 -5.25
C ALA A 276 1.31 -28.35 -5.63
N THR A 277 2.25 -27.98 -4.77
CA THR A 277 3.16 -26.84 -4.99
C THR A 277 4.61 -27.31 -4.93
N GLY A 278 5.58 -26.39 -4.97
CA GLY A 278 6.99 -26.74 -4.77
C GLY A 278 7.28 -27.30 -3.37
N ASP A 279 6.49 -26.90 -2.37
CA ASP A 279 6.55 -27.42 -1.01
C ASP A 279 5.20 -27.24 -0.30
N GLY A 280 4.63 -28.34 0.18
CA GLY A 280 3.27 -28.40 0.73
C GLY A 280 2.16 -28.32 -0.34
N ILE A 281 0.93 -28.18 0.14
CA ILE A 281 -0.29 -28.17 -0.69
C ILE A 281 -1.06 -26.86 -0.47
N LEU A 282 -1.44 -26.19 -1.56
CA LEU A 282 -2.29 -25.01 -1.51
C LEU A 282 -3.75 -25.42 -1.73
N ASN A 283 -4.60 -25.18 -0.74
CA ASN A 283 -6.03 -25.46 -0.82
C ASN A 283 -6.80 -24.19 -1.20
N LEU A 284 -7.31 -24.13 -2.43
CA LEU A 284 -8.06 -22.98 -2.94
C LEU A 284 -9.50 -23.02 -2.39
N LEU A 285 -9.91 -21.95 -1.71
CA LEU A 285 -11.19 -21.87 -0.98
C LEU A 285 -12.21 -20.96 -1.67
N SER A 286 -11.75 -19.85 -2.26
CA SER A 286 -12.60 -18.88 -2.95
C SER A 286 -11.94 -18.42 -4.24
N LEU A 287 -12.68 -18.53 -5.35
CA LEU A 287 -12.20 -18.22 -6.69
C LEU A 287 -13.20 -17.33 -7.44
N GLN A 288 -12.74 -16.64 -8.46
CA GLN A 288 -13.56 -15.78 -9.31
C GLN A 288 -13.22 -16.00 -10.78
N PRO A 289 -14.04 -16.78 -11.51
CA PRO A 289 -13.99 -16.84 -12.97
C PRO A 289 -14.28 -15.48 -13.60
N ALA A 290 -13.73 -15.24 -14.80
CA ALA A 290 -13.95 -14.02 -15.56
C ALA A 290 -15.45 -13.70 -15.71
N GLY A 291 -15.82 -12.45 -15.41
CA GLY A 291 -17.21 -11.97 -15.52
C GLY A 291 -18.18 -12.48 -14.44
N LYS A 292 -17.72 -13.23 -13.43
CA LYS A 292 -18.53 -13.72 -12.31
C LYS A 292 -18.15 -13.03 -11.00
N LYS A 293 -19.02 -13.17 -9.99
CA LYS A 293 -18.68 -12.84 -8.60
C LYS A 293 -17.73 -13.89 -8.03
N ALA A 294 -16.94 -13.53 -7.02
CA ALA A 294 -16.20 -14.52 -6.25
C ALA A 294 -17.17 -15.53 -5.62
N MET A 295 -16.78 -16.80 -5.58
CA MET A 295 -17.59 -17.91 -5.10
C MET A 295 -16.72 -18.95 -4.38
N SER A 296 -17.36 -19.76 -3.55
CA SER A 296 -16.67 -20.86 -2.87
C SER A 296 -16.18 -21.91 -3.87
N ALA A 297 -15.16 -22.68 -3.49
CA ALA A 297 -14.71 -23.83 -4.26
C ALA A 297 -15.86 -24.81 -4.55
N GLN A 298 -16.75 -25.05 -3.57
CA GLN A 298 -17.91 -25.92 -3.76
C GLN A 298 -18.87 -25.40 -4.85
N ASP A 299 -19.19 -24.11 -4.84
CA ASP A 299 -20.09 -23.51 -5.84
C ASP A 299 -19.46 -23.57 -7.24
N LEU A 300 -18.14 -23.36 -7.32
CA LEU A 300 -17.43 -23.48 -8.57
C LEU A 300 -17.43 -24.94 -9.06
N LEU A 301 -17.18 -25.93 -8.18
CA LEU A 301 -17.22 -27.36 -8.52
C LEU A 301 -18.60 -27.86 -8.92
N ASN A 302 -19.68 -27.23 -8.46
CA ASN A 302 -21.03 -27.55 -8.91
C ASN A 302 -21.29 -27.14 -10.36
N SER A 303 -20.58 -26.12 -10.86
CA SER A 303 -20.80 -25.55 -12.20
C SER A 303 -19.69 -25.86 -13.21
N ARG A 304 -18.47 -26.15 -12.74
CA ARG A 304 -17.24 -26.32 -13.52
C ARG A 304 -16.38 -27.46 -13.00
N ARG A 305 -16.99 -28.62 -12.67
CA ARG A 305 -16.26 -29.77 -12.09
C ARG A 305 -15.11 -30.23 -12.99
N GLU A 306 -15.32 -30.15 -14.30
CA GLU A 306 -14.38 -30.55 -15.35
C GLU A 306 -13.06 -29.76 -15.33
N TRP A 307 -13.07 -28.53 -14.78
CA TRP A 307 -11.85 -27.72 -14.63
C TRP A 307 -10.90 -28.26 -13.55
N PHE A 308 -11.42 -29.04 -12.60
CA PHE A 308 -10.70 -29.42 -11.39
C PHE A 308 -10.64 -30.94 -11.20
N VAL A 309 -10.53 -31.70 -12.30
CA VAL A 309 -10.40 -33.16 -12.24
C VAL A 309 -9.07 -33.52 -11.57
N PRO A 310 -9.06 -34.32 -10.48
CA PRO A 310 -7.83 -34.76 -9.84
C PRO A 310 -6.87 -35.45 -10.82
N GLY A 311 -5.59 -35.16 -10.69
CA GLY A 311 -4.53 -35.60 -11.60
C GLY A 311 -4.23 -34.62 -12.75
N ASN A 312 -5.16 -33.73 -13.09
CA ASN A 312 -4.88 -32.65 -14.05
C ASN A 312 -3.93 -31.62 -13.43
N ARG A 313 -3.19 -30.90 -14.29
CA ARG A 313 -2.27 -29.83 -13.87
C ARG A 313 -2.80 -28.46 -14.26
N LEU A 314 -2.81 -27.55 -13.30
CA LEU A 314 -2.93 -26.12 -13.50
C LEU A 314 -1.55 -25.57 -13.88
N VAL A 315 -1.49 -24.74 -14.91
CA VAL A 315 -0.25 -24.19 -15.49
C VAL A 315 -0.23 -22.67 -15.39
#